data_AF-A0A1C3W1Z6-F1
#
_entry.id   AF-A0A1C3W1Z6-F1
#
_cell.length_a   1.000
_cell.length_b   1.000
_cell.length_c   1.000
_cell.angle_alpha   90.00
_cell.angle_beta   90.00
_cell.angle_gamma   90.00
#
_symmetry.space_group_name_H-M   'P 1'
#
loop_
_entity.id
_entity.type
_entity.pdbx_description
1 polymer ?
#
loop_
_entity_poly.entity_id
_entity_poly.type
_entity_poly.pdbx_seq_one_letter_code
_entity_poly.pdbx_strand_id
1 'polypeptide(L)'
;MSDQKTRESRSPSEDKLLSYERDGRDAYGENNKAKRKAIPRFKAQSNRQGRHASNIVVAQMSGDETVDEEAGLLEADRKARRPAKRKIPDMALGDYLKRKNKI
;
A
#
# COMPACT_ATOMS: atom_id res chain seq x y z
N MET A 1 -11.03 19.72 -23.38
CA MET A 1 -11.39 18.35 -23.80
C MET A 1 -10.17 17.47 -23.58
N SER A 2 -10.38 16.32 -22.96
CA SER A 2 -9.44 15.49 -22.19
C SER A 2 -8.18 15.01 -22.91
N ASP A 3 -7.06 15.08 -22.18
CA ASP A 3 -5.75 14.49 -22.45
C ASP A 3 -5.81 12.94 -22.39
N GLN A 4 -6.43 12.32 -23.40
CA GLN A 4 -6.41 10.87 -23.54
C GLN A 4 -5.12 10.47 -24.25
N LYS A 5 -4.11 10.04 -23.48
CA LYS A 5 -2.95 9.30 -24.00
C LYS A 5 -3.46 8.05 -24.73
N THR A 6 -3.59 8.12 -26.04
CA THR A 6 -3.91 6.96 -26.88
C THR A 6 -2.76 5.94 -26.78
N ARG A 7 -3.07 4.64 -26.87
CA ARG A 7 -2.09 3.53 -26.85
C ARG A 7 -1.12 3.55 -28.05
N GLU A 8 -1.10 4.61 -28.85
CA GLU A 8 -0.67 4.64 -30.24
C GLU A 8 0.85 4.72 -30.45
N SER A 9 1.67 4.72 -29.39
CA SER A 9 3.13 4.76 -29.53
C SER A 9 3.83 3.46 -29.15
N ARG A 10 3.14 2.46 -28.59
CA ARG A 10 3.79 1.21 -28.16
C ARG A 10 3.37 0.05 -29.04
N SER A 11 4.35 -0.69 -29.51
CA SER A 11 4.13 -1.94 -30.21
C SER A 11 3.54 -2.99 -29.26
N PRO A 12 2.79 -3.98 -29.77
CA PRO A 12 2.26 -5.07 -28.95
C PRO A 12 3.33 -5.83 -28.15
N SER A 13 4.57 -5.92 -28.67
CA SER A 13 5.69 -6.54 -27.97
C SER A 13 6.15 -5.72 -26.75
N GLU A 14 6.22 -4.40 -26.88
CA GLU A 14 6.56 -3.50 -25.77
C GLU A 14 5.49 -3.52 -24.68
N ASP A 15 4.21 -3.51 -25.06
CA ASP A 15 3.09 -3.65 -24.12
C ASP A 15 3.15 -4.99 -23.37
N LYS A 16 3.56 -6.07 -24.04
CA LYS A 16 3.74 -7.39 -23.42
C LYS A 16 4.91 -7.42 -22.43
N LEU A 17 6.04 -6.79 -22.76
CA LEU A 17 7.18 -6.66 -21.86
C LEU A 17 6.83 -5.85 -20.61
N LEU A 18 6.14 -4.71 -20.80
CA LEU A 18 5.65 -3.89 -19.69
C LEU A 18 4.65 -4.65 -18.82
N SER A 19 3.80 -5.50 -19.41
CA SER A 19 2.92 -6.38 -18.66
C SER A 19 3.71 -7.38 -17.81
N TYR A 20 4.74 -8.01 -18.36
CA TYR A 20 5.59 -8.93 -17.61
C TYR A 20 6.33 -8.28 -16.43
N GLU A 21 6.75 -7.03 -16.59
CA GLU A 21 7.45 -6.28 -15.55
C GLU A 21 6.49 -5.70 -14.49
N ARG A 22 5.34 -5.16 -14.92
CA ARG A 22 4.46 -4.36 -14.05
C ARG A 22 3.26 -5.11 -13.50
N ASP A 23 2.77 -6.15 -14.18
CA ASP A 23 1.66 -6.96 -13.65
C ASP A 23 2.17 -7.84 -12.51
N GLY A 24 1.62 -7.64 -11.32
CA GLY A 24 2.05 -8.29 -10.10
C GLY A 24 1.20 -9.51 -9.75
N ARG A 25 1.84 -10.62 -9.42
CA ARG A 25 1.18 -11.88 -9.02
C ARG A 25 1.47 -12.23 -7.57
N ASP A 26 0.50 -12.95 -7.00
CA ASP A 26 0.61 -13.53 -5.67
C ASP A 26 1.26 -14.92 -5.81
N ALA A 27 2.50 -15.04 -5.32
CA ALA A 27 3.33 -16.23 -5.47
C ALA A 27 3.71 -16.86 -4.11
N TYR A 28 3.25 -16.27 -3.00
CA TYR A 28 3.61 -16.65 -1.64
C TYR A 28 3.04 -18.01 -1.20
N GLY A 29 2.13 -18.61 -1.98
CA GLY A 29 1.64 -19.98 -1.77
C GLY A 29 0.75 -20.17 -0.53
N GLU A 30 0.44 -19.09 0.19
CA GLU A 30 -0.51 -19.12 1.30
C GLU A 30 -1.94 -19.42 0.84
N ASN A 31 -2.74 -19.95 1.77
CA ASN A 31 -4.16 -20.14 1.54
C ASN A 31 -4.86 -18.80 1.23
N ASN A 32 -5.53 -18.72 0.06
CA ASN A 32 -6.31 -17.55 -0.37
C ASN A 32 -7.30 -17.03 0.69
N LYS A 33 -7.86 -17.92 1.53
CA LYS A 33 -8.78 -17.56 2.62
C LYS A 33 -8.06 -16.87 3.78
N ALA A 34 -6.80 -17.21 4.05
CA ALA A 34 -6.00 -16.58 5.09
C ALA A 34 -5.75 -15.11 4.75
N LYS A 35 -5.31 -14.81 3.53
CA LYS A 35 -5.06 -13.44 3.05
C LYS A 35 -6.32 -12.56 3.09
N ARG A 36 -7.46 -13.11 2.66
CA ARG A 36 -8.77 -12.44 2.75
C ARG A 36 -9.14 -12.00 4.17
N LYS A 37 -8.73 -12.76 5.19
CA LYS A 37 -8.96 -12.41 6.61
C LYS A 37 -7.84 -11.54 7.19
N ALA A 38 -6.60 -11.79 6.81
CA ALA A 38 -5.43 -11.07 7.33
C ALA A 38 -5.38 -9.62 6.86
N ILE A 39 -5.72 -9.34 5.60
CA ILE A 39 -5.65 -8.00 5.02
C ILE A 39 -6.56 -7.00 5.75
N PRO A 40 -7.87 -7.27 5.91
CA PRO A 40 -8.74 -6.40 6.68
C PRO A 40 -8.26 -6.24 8.13
N ARG A 41 -7.80 -7.33 8.76
CA ARG A 41 -7.37 -7.33 10.16
C ARG A 41 -6.18 -6.40 10.41
N PHE A 42 -5.10 -6.53 9.63
CA PHE A 42 -3.92 -5.68 9.85
C PHE A 42 -4.20 -4.22 9.51
N LYS A 43 -5.05 -3.94 8.50
CA LYS A 43 -5.47 -2.56 8.16
C LYS A 43 -6.24 -1.95 9.32
N ALA A 44 -7.19 -2.69 9.88
CA ALA A 44 -7.96 -2.25 11.04
C ALA A 44 -7.05 -1.99 12.26
N GLN A 45 -6.05 -2.85 12.49
CA GLN A 45 -5.06 -2.65 13.56
C GLN A 45 -4.24 -1.38 13.37
N SER A 46 -3.69 -1.15 12.17
CA SER A 46 -2.93 0.07 11.85
C SER A 46 -3.76 1.33 12.07
N ASN A 47 -5.03 1.31 11.64
CA ASN A 47 -5.93 2.46 11.82
C ASN A 47 -6.28 2.71 13.29
N ARG A 48 -6.51 1.66 14.08
CA ARG A 48 -6.74 1.79 15.53
C ARG A 48 -5.54 2.39 16.25
N GLN A 49 -4.32 1.96 15.89
CA GLN A 49 -3.10 2.53 16.43
C GLN A 49 -2.96 4.02 16.11
N GLY A 50 -3.22 4.42 14.85
CA GLY A 50 -3.22 5.83 14.46
C GLY A 50 -4.22 6.66 15.27
N ARG A 51 -5.47 6.22 15.39
CA ARG A 51 -6.49 6.91 16.21
C ARG A 51 -6.11 6.99 17.68
N HIS A 52 -5.58 5.90 18.23
CA HIS A 52 -5.18 5.88 19.63
C HIS A 52 -4.05 6.88 19.91
N ALA A 53 -3.04 6.94 19.03
CA ALA A 53 -1.96 7.91 19.12
C ALA A 53 -2.49 9.35 19.04
N SER A 54 -3.37 9.65 18.08
CA SER A 54 -4.00 10.96 17.96
C SER A 54 -4.81 11.34 19.21
N ASN A 55 -5.59 10.42 19.76
CA ASN A 55 -6.38 10.67 20.97
C ASN A 55 -5.50 10.94 22.20
N ILE A 56 -4.35 10.25 22.32
CA ILE A 56 -3.39 10.51 23.40
C ILE A 56 -2.84 11.93 23.28
N VAL A 57 -2.38 12.32 22.09
CA VAL A 57 -1.84 13.66 21.85
C VAL A 57 -2.88 14.73 22.20
N VAL A 58 -4.11 14.60 21.67
CA VAL A 58 -5.20 15.55 21.96
C VAL A 58 -5.54 15.62 23.45
N ALA A 59 -5.54 14.50 24.17
CA ALA A 59 -5.81 14.47 25.60
C ALA A 59 -4.69 15.09 26.45
N GLN A 60 -3.47 15.15 25.93
CA GLN A 60 -2.31 15.75 26.59
C GLN A 60 -2.16 17.24 26.31
N MET A 61 -2.89 17.79 25.34
CA MET A 61 -2.84 19.22 25.02
C MET A 61 -3.36 20.04 26.18
N SER A 62 -2.50 20.89 26.72
CA SER A 62 -2.76 21.66 27.94
C SER A 62 -3.38 23.04 27.67
N GLY A 63 -3.55 23.41 26.39
CA GLY A 63 -4.19 24.66 25.95
C GLY A 63 -3.21 25.75 25.52
N ASP A 64 -1.94 25.67 25.95
CA ASP A 64 -0.83 26.43 25.37
C ASP A 64 -0.15 25.57 24.30
N GLU A 65 -0.20 26.02 23.04
CA GLU A 65 0.44 25.32 21.92
C GLU A 65 1.97 25.34 22.11
N THR A 66 2.51 24.21 22.56
CA THR A 66 3.97 24.01 22.63
C THR A 66 4.46 23.32 21.35
N VAL A 67 5.72 23.59 20.99
CA VAL A 67 6.38 22.97 19.82
C VAL A 67 6.36 21.43 19.90
N ASP A 68 6.39 20.87 21.11
CA ASP A 68 6.33 19.43 21.35
C ASP A 68 4.93 18.83 21.09
N GLU A 69 3.87 19.57 21.41
CA GLU A 69 2.48 19.17 21.11
C GLU A 69 2.21 19.16 19.59
N GLU A 70 2.71 20.16 18.86
CA GLU A 70 2.58 20.24 17.40
C GLU A 70 3.34 19.09 16.70
N ALA A 71 4.56 18.79 17.16
CA ALA A 71 5.35 17.66 16.65
C ALA A 71 4.64 16.31 16.87
N GLY A 72 4.03 16.12 18.05
CA GLY A 72 3.24 14.93 18.38
C GLY A 72 2.03 14.74 17.47
N LEU A 73 1.30 15.83 17.17
CA LEU A 73 0.17 15.82 16.24
C LEU A 73 0.59 15.44 14.82
N LEU A 74 1.69 16.02 14.34
CA LEU A 74 2.21 15.80 13.00
C LEU A 74 2.68 14.35 12.81
N GLU A 75 3.28 13.76 13.85
CA GLU A 75 3.66 12.34 13.84
C GLU A 75 2.43 11.42 13.87
N ALA A 76 1.43 11.72 14.70
CA ALA A 76 0.19 10.96 14.75
C ALA A 76 -0.56 10.99 13.42
N ASP A 77 -0.65 12.15 12.79
CA ASP A 77 -1.30 12.34 11.48
C ASP A 77 -0.50 11.63 10.36
N ARG A 78 0.84 11.68 10.41
CA ARG A 78 1.69 10.89 9.50
C ARG A 78 1.42 9.38 9.63
N LYS A 79 1.31 8.85 10.86
CA LYS A 79 1.03 7.42 11.11
C LYS A 79 -0.38 7.04 10.63
N ALA A 80 -1.36 7.92 10.80
CA ALA A 80 -2.74 7.70 10.33
C ALA A 80 -2.84 7.70 8.80
N ARG A 81 -2.17 8.65 8.12
CA ARG A 81 -2.21 8.81 6.65
C ARG A 81 -1.34 7.79 5.92
N ARG A 82 -0.28 7.27 6.55
CA ARG A 82 0.64 6.29 5.95
C ARG A 82 0.56 4.96 6.70
N PRO A 83 -0.44 4.11 6.40
CA PRO A 83 -0.52 2.79 7.01
C PRO A 83 0.77 2.03 6.77
N ALA A 84 1.31 1.43 7.84
CA ALA A 84 2.62 0.78 7.85
C ALA A 84 2.70 -0.41 6.87
N LYS A 85 1.55 -0.98 6.48
CA LYS A 85 1.45 -2.11 5.55
C LYS A 85 0.64 -1.72 4.32
N ARG A 86 1.28 -1.83 3.15
CA ARG A 86 0.66 -1.66 1.83
C ARG A 86 0.50 -3.01 1.14
N LYS A 87 -0.48 -3.12 0.24
CA LYS A 87 -0.58 -4.28 -0.64
C LYS A 87 0.50 -4.12 -1.71
N ILE A 88 1.54 -4.93 -1.65
CA ILE A 88 2.61 -5.01 -2.64
C ILE A 88 2.45 -6.38 -3.33
N PRO A 89 2.55 -6.47 -4.66
CA PRO A 89 2.57 -7.76 -5.33
C PRO A 89 3.83 -8.55 -4.95
N ASP A 90 3.71 -9.88 -4.87
CA ASP A 90 4.82 -10.72 -4.41
C ASP A 90 5.90 -10.90 -5.49
N MET A 91 5.48 -11.02 -6.76
CA MET A 91 6.36 -11.33 -7.88
C MET A 91 5.82 -10.72 -9.18
N ALA A 92 6.72 -10.28 -10.07
CA ALA A 92 6.34 -9.84 -11.40
C ALA A 92 5.76 -11.00 -12.24
N LEU A 93 4.84 -10.71 -13.18
CA LEU A 93 4.18 -11.71 -14.01
C LEU A 93 5.20 -12.52 -14.82
N GLY A 94 6.25 -11.89 -15.35
CA GLY A 94 7.30 -12.57 -16.09
C GLY A 94 7.98 -13.66 -15.26
N ASP A 95 8.41 -13.33 -14.04
CA ASP A 95 9.08 -14.28 -13.14
C ASP A 95 8.13 -15.39 -12.69
N TYR A 96 6.86 -15.05 -12.45
CA TYR A 96 5.83 -16.03 -12.12
C TYR A 96 5.62 -17.05 -13.25
N LEU A 97 5.61 -16.59 -14.51
CA LEU A 97 5.45 -17.46 -15.67
C LEU A 97 6.68 -18.34 -15.93
N LYS A 98 7.90 -17.79 -15.76
CA LYS A 98 9.15 -18.57 -15.81
C LYS A 98 9.13 -19.70 -14.78
N ARG A 99 8.72 -19.41 -13.53
CA ARG A 99 8.56 -20.41 -12.47
C ARG A 99 7.54 -21.51 -12.81
N LYS A 100 6.58 -21.21 -13.69
CA LYS A 100 5.57 -22.17 -14.17
C LYS A 100 5.97 -22.85 -15.49
N ASN A 101 7.17 -22.60 -16.02
CA ASN A 101 7.65 -23.08 -17.31
C ASN A 101 6.68 -22.75 -18.47
N LYS A 102 6.09 -21.54 -18.44
CA LYS A 102 5.13 -21.09 -19.45
C LYS A 102 5.72 -20.12 -20.48
N ILE A 103 6.92 -19.64 -20.22
CA ILE A 103 7.76 -18.81 -21.09
C ILE A 103 9.23 -19.16 -20.83
#